data_AF-A0A450Z0A8-F1
#
_entry.id   AF-A0A450Z0A8-F1
#
_cell.length_a   1.000
_cell.length_b   1.000
_cell.length_c   1.000
_cell.angle_alpha   90.00
_cell.angle_beta   90.00
_cell.angle_gamma   90.00
#
_symmetry.space_group_name_H-M   'P 1'
#
loop_
_entity.id
_entity.type
_entity.pdbx_description
1 polymer ?
#
loop_
_entity_poly.entity_id
_entity_poly.type
_entity_poly.pdbx_seq_one_letter_code
_entity_poly.pdbx_strand_id
1 'polypeptide(L)' 'LFQTPGEVAKQAVENDAHVIGMSTMTAGHKTLLPELVKELKGLDREDIMVVVGGVIPAQDYDFLYQNGTRRFLGRER' A
#
# COMPACT_ATOMS: atom_id res chain seq x y z
N LEU A 1 2.92 -11.96 11.98
CA LEU A 1 3.56 -12.39 10.72
C LEU A 1 3.82 -11.12 9.91
N PHE A 2 5.06 -10.82 9.56
CA PHE A 2 5.37 -9.71 8.64
C PHE A 2 5.49 -10.32 7.25
N GLN A 3 4.60 -9.94 6.34
CA GLN A 3 4.69 -10.33 4.94
C GLN A 3 5.45 -9.24 4.19
N THR A 4 6.32 -9.64 3.27
CA THR A 4 7.00 -8.71 2.36
C THR A 4 6.02 -8.16 1.32
N PRO A 5 6.26 -6.98 0.75
CA PRO A 5 5.39 -6.43 -0.30
C PRO A 5 5.19 -7.37 -1.49
N GLY A 6 6.23 -8.11 -1.90
CA GLY A 6 6.13 -9.09 -2.98
C GLY A 6 5.26 -10.29 -2.64
N GLU A 7 5.29 -10.79 -1.39
CA GLU A 7 4.39 -11.86 -0.95
C GLU A 7 2.93 -11.40 -0.91
N VAL A 8 2.69 -10.16 -0.47
CA VAL A 8 1.34 -9.57 -0.45
C VAL A 8 0.83 -9.35 -1.87
N ALA A 9 1.67 -8.84 -2.78
CA ALA A 9 1.32 -8.66 -4.18
C ALA A 9 0.92 -9.98 -4.83
N LYS A 10 1.74 -11.03 -4.68
CA LYS A 10 1.41 -12.37 -5.20
C LYS A 10 0.10 -12.91 -4.65
N GLN A 11 -0.10 -12.82 -3.34
CA GLN A 11 -1.36 -13.25 -2.73
C GLN A 11 -2.56 -12.46 -3.26
N ALA A 12 -2.42 -11.16 -3.47
CA ALA A 12 -3.49 -10.34 -4.03
C ALA A 12 -3.84 -10.77 -5.46
N VAL A 13 -2.83 -11.07 -6.29
CA VAL A 13 -3.03 -11.57 -7.66
C VAL A 13 -3.64 -12.97 -7.66
N GLU A 14 -3.13 -13.89 -6.84
CA GLU A 14 -3.61 -15.28 -6.75
C GLU A 14 -5.06 -15.38 -6.26
N ASN A 15 -5.46 -14.49 -5.36
CA ASN A 15 -6.83 -14.44 -4.83
C ASN A 15 -7.76 -13.54 -5.66
N ASP A 16 -7.28 -12.98 -6.77
CA ASP A 16 -8.00 -12.00 -7.59
C ASP A 16 -8.62 -10.85 -6.75
N ALA A 17 -7.81 -10.32 -5.84
CA ALA A 17 -8.20 -9.25 -4.95
C ALA A 17 -8.33 -7.94 -5.73
N HIS A 18 -9.37 -7.17 -5.42
CA HIS A 18 -9.60 -5.86 -6.04
C HIS A 18 -8.93 -4.73 -5.25
N VAL A 19 -8.67 -4.96 -3.95
CA VAL A 19 -8.17 -3.96 -3.01
C VAL A 19 -7.19 -4.59 -2.03
N ILE A 20 -6.05 -3.93 -1.80
CA ILE A 20 -5.09 -4.24 -0.74
C ILE A 20 -5.16 -3.14 0.33
N GLY A 21 -5.47 -3.55 1.56
CA GLY A 21 -5.40 -2.68 2.74
C GLY A 21 -4.08 -2.87 3.49
N MET A 22 -3.21 -1.88 3.46
CA MET A 22 -1.97 -1.85 4.22
C MET A 22 -2.16 -1.04 5.50
N SER A 23 -1.67 -1.51 6.66
CA SER A 23 -1.67 -0.76 7.91
C SER A 23 -0.26 -0.60 8.46
N THR A 24 0.18 0.63 8.72
CA THR A 24 1.52 0.94 9.21
C THR A 24 1.47 1.68 10.54
N MET A 25 2.12 1.12 11.57
CA MET A 25 2.27 1.79 12.88
C MET A 25 3.57 2.60 13.01
N THR A 26 4.57 2.38 12.15
CA THR A 26 5.94 2.91 12.33
C THR A 26 6.47 3.60 11.07
N ALA A 27 5.69 4.51 10.47
CA ALA A 27 6.09 5.33 9.30
C ALA A 27 6.65 4.56 8.07
N GLY A 28 6.51 3.23 8.01
CA GLY A 28 6.99 2.39 6.93
C GLY A 28 6.20 2.51 5.64
N HIS A 29 5.14 3.32 5.62
CA HIS A 29 4.31 3.56 4.43
C HIS A 29 5.11 4.20 3.28
N LYS A 30 6.18 4.95 3.57
CA LYS A 30 7.00 5.55 2.52
C LYS A 30 7.84 4.56 1.73
N THR A 31 8.23 3.44 2.33
CA THR A 31 9.06 2.42 1.68
C THR A 31 8.22 1.29 1.13
N LEU A 32 7.26 0.80 1.91
CA LEU A 32 6.49 -0.38 1.58
C LEU A 32 5.43 -0.15 0.49
N LEU A 33 4.86 1.07 0.41
CA LEU A 33 3.87 1.38 -0.63
C LEU A 33 4.51 1.38 -2.04
N PRO A 34 5.60 2.14 -2.32
CA PRO A 34 6.22 2.10 -3.63
C PRO A 34 6.70 0.70 -4.02
N GLU A 35 7.20 -0.07 -3.06
CA GLU A 35 7.63 -1.45 -3.29
C GLU A 35 6.43 -2.34 -3.68
N LEU A 36 5.31 -2.25 -2.95
CA LEU A 36 4.10 -3.00 -3.27
C LEU A 36 3.56 -2.65 -4.66
N VAL A 37 3.49 -1.36 -4.98
CA VAL A 37 3.01 -0.89 -6.30
C VAL A 37 3.94 -1.36 -7.42
N LYS A 38 5.26 -1.38 -7.18
CA LYS A 38 6.23 -1.91 -8.14
C LYS A 38 6.06 -3.41 -8.36
N GLU A 39 5.82 -4.19 -7.30
CA GLU A 39 5.57 -5.63 -7.41
C GLU A 39 4.26 -5.92 -8.16
N LEU A 40 3.18 -5.18 -7.86
CA LEU A 40 1.91 -5.28 -8.58
C LEU A 40 2.07 -4.96 -10.07
N LYS A 41 2.86 -3.93 -10.40
CA LYS A 41 3.21 -3.60 -11.78
C LYS A 41 4.00 -4.71 -12.47
N GLY A 42 4.94 -5.35 -11.76
CA GLY A 42 5.69 -6.50 -12.26
C GLY A 42 4.82 -7.74 -12.51
N LEU A 43 3.66 -7.83 -11.85
CA LEU A 43 2.68 -8.91 -12.01
C LEU A 43 1.53 -8.55 -12.97
N ASP A 44 1.63 -7.43 -13.70
CA ASP A 44 0.59 -6.94 -14.63
C ASP A 44 -0.77 -6.69 -13.94
N ARG A 45 -0.76 -6.34 -12.65
CA ARG A 45 -1.95 -6.11 -11.83
C ARG A 45 -2.00 -4.70 -11.23
N GLU A 46 -1.78 -3.70 -12.09
CA GLU A 46 -1.92 -2.27 -11.75
C GLU A 46 -3.39 -1.86 -11.49
N ASP A 47 -4.35 -2.75 -11.75
CA ASP A 47 -5.79 -2.57 -11.48
C ASP A 47 -6.12 -2.66 -9.99
N ILE A 48 -5.30 -3.35 -9.19
CA ILE A 48 -5.53 -3.58 -7.77
C ILE A 48 -5.32 -2.27 -6.99
N MET A 49 -6.36 -1.84 -6.28
CA MET A 49 -6.32 -0.58 -5.52
C MET A 49 -5.59 -0.76 -4.19
N VAL A 50 -4.64 0.14 -3.87
CA VAL A 50 -3.95 0.13 -2.57
C VAL A 50 -4.52 1.22 -1.65
N VAL A 51 -4.88 0.83 -0.43
CA VAL A 51 -5.35 1.70 0.65
C VAL A 51 -4.38 1.61 1.83
N VAL A 52 -3.95 2.76 2.37
CA VAL A 52 -2.97 2.80 3.46
C VAL A 52 -3.60 3.35 4.74
N GLY A 53 -3.58 2.60 5.83
CA GLY A 53 -4.08 3.02 7.14
C GLY A 53 -2.96 3.14 8.18
N GLY A 54 -3.28 3.80 9.29
CA GLY A 54 -2.38 3.89 10.45
C GLY A 54 -2.19 5.30 10.98
N VAL A 55 -1.01 5.58 11.54
CA VAL A 55 -0.63 6.93 11.97
C VAL A 55 0.19 7.56 10.86
N ILE A 56 -0.47 8.34 10.02
CA ILE A 56 0.13 8.98 8.83
C ILE A 56 0.21 10.48 9.10
N PRO A 57 1.41 11.07 9.16
CA PRO A 57 1.59 12.52 9.26
C PRO A 57 1.02 13.24 8.03
N ALA A 58 0.41 14.41 8.22
CA ALA A 58 -0.17 15.18 7.11
C ALA A 58 0.83 15.53 5.99
N GLN A 59 2.10 15.74 6.35
CA GLN A 59 3.21 15.97 5.41
C GLN A 59 3.49 14.78 4.47
N ASP A 60 3.01 13.59 4.80
CA ASP A 60 3.23 12.38 4.00
C ASP A 60 2.09 12.11 3.01
N TYR A 61 1.00 12.88 3.07
CA TYR A 61 -0.18 12.66 2.25
C TYR A 61 0.12 12.80 0.75
N ASP A 62 0.86 13.85 0.37
CA ASP A 62 1.25 14.07 -1.03
C ASP A 62 2.13 12.93 -1.55
N PHE A 63 3.06 12.45 -0.73
CA PHE A 63 3.90 11.30 -1.07
C PHE A 63 3.04 10.06 -1.34
N LEU A 64 2.08 9.77 -0.47
CA LEU A 64 1.23 8.59 -0.60
C LEU A 64 0.36 8.64 -1.86
N TYR A 65 -0.25 9.78 -2.17
CA TYR A 65 -1.05 9.94 -3.38
C TYR A 65 -0.20 9.80 -4.65
N GLN A 66 1.00 10.37 -4.67
CA GLN A 66 1.90 10.27 -5.83
C GLN A 66 2.45 8.85 -6.04
N ASN A 67 2.55 8.05 -4.98
CA ASN A 67 3.11 6.70 -5.03
C ASN A 67 2.04 5.60 -5.10
N GLY A 68 0.81 5.92 -5.51
CA GLY A 68 -0.21 4.93 -5.87
C GLY A 68 -1.21 4.55 -4.78
N THR A 69 -1.23 5.25 -3.64
CA THR A 69 -2.32 5.09 -2.67
C THR A 69 -3.58 5.76 -3.20
N ARG A 70 -4.68 5.00 -3.31
CA ARG A 70 -5.98 5.57 -3.71
C ARG A 70 -6.68 6.31 -2.58
N ARG A 71 -6.50 5.81 -1.35
CA ARG A 71 -7.02 6.44 -0.14
C ARG A 71 -6.18 6.06 1.06
N PHE A 72 -6.00 6.99 1.99
CA PHE A 72 -5.46 6.66 3.30
C PHE A 72 -6.47 6.88 4.43
N LEU A 73 -6.32 6.11 5.50
CA LEU A 73 -7.15 6.15 6.72
C LEU A 73 -6.24 6.43 7.92
N GLY A 74 -5.95 7.71 8.12
CA GLY A 74 -5.26 8.21 9.31
C GLY A 74 -6.24 8.59 10.41
N ARG A 75 -5.91 8.34 11.69
CA ARG A 75 -6.59 9.05 12.78
C ARG A 75 -6.03 10.47 12.86
N GLU A 76 -6.86 11.48 12.61
CA GLU A 76 -6.56 12.84 13.06
C GLU A 76 -6.52 12.83 14.60
N ARG A 77 -5.38 13.25 15.15
CA ARG A 77 -5.32 13.87 16.47
C ARG A 77 -4.66 15.22 16.31
#